data_AF-A0ABD1RDW3-F1
#
_entry.id   AF-A0ABD1RDW3-F1
#
_cell.length_a   1.000
_cell.length_b   1.000
_cell.length_c   1.000
_cell.angle_alpha   90.00
_cell.angle_beta   90.00
_cell.angle_gamma   90.00
#
_symmetry.space_group_name_H-M   'P 1'
#
loop_
_entity.id
_entity.type
_entity.pdbx_description
1 polymer ?
#
loop_
_entity_poly.entity_id
_entity_poly.type
_entity_poly.pdbx_seq_one_letter_code
_entity_poly.pdbx_strand_id
1 'polypeptide(L)'
;MLVHSALLQIFIFFTVLVVVVAPPPSIASESPKPIYQIRCGNLEIPYPFGIGSNCSLNLHPYFNISCNTSFNPPKPYLLDNGPSEIYNYEVVNISETQIYVKNSKAQLTMACYVKRYDNKTRRSPVVMEFSYSPYTLSDANKVTSIGCVDMVMVQQD
;
A
#
# COMPACT_ATOMS: atom_id res chain seq x y z
N MET A 1 16.82 -43.03 54.75
CA MET A 1 17.36 -43.56 53.46
C MET A 1 16.25 -43.92 52.47
N LEU A 2 15.21 -44.66 52.87
CA LEU A 2 14.07 -45.03 52.00
C LEU A 2 13.31 -43.83 51.37
N VAL A 3 13.06 -42.76 52.14
CA VAL A 3 12.32 -41.57 51.68
C VAL A 3 13.08 -40.83 50.57
N HIS A 4 14.41 -40.78 50.65
CA HIS A 4 15.26 -40.10 49.67
C HIS A 4 15.30 -40.88 48.34
N SER A 5 15.32 -42.21 48.41
CA SER A 5 15.24 -43.09 47.23
C SER A 5 13.89 -42.96 46.50
N ALA A 6 12.79 -42.88 47.25
CA ALA A 6 11.45 -42.69 46.68
C ALA A 6 11.30 -41.33 45.99
N LEU A 7 11.81 -40.25 46.59
CA LEU A 7 11.79 -38.91 45.98
C LEU A 7 12.62 -38.85 44.69
N LEU A 8 13.77 -39.53 44.65
CA LEU A 8 14.60 -39.61 43.44
C LEU A 8 13.87 -40.34 42.30
N GLN A 9 13.18 -41.44 42.60
CA GLN A 9 12.42 -42.19 41.59
C GLN A 9 11.23 -41.40 41.03
N ILE A 10 10.52 -40.65 41.88
CA ILE A 10 9.42 -39.78 41.44
C ILE A 10 9.93 -38.68 40.51
N PHE A 11 11.06 -38.05 40.85
CA PHE A 11 11.67 -37.02 40.01
C PHE A 11 12.08 -37.55 38.64
N ILE A 12 12.72 -38.73 38.60
CA ILE A 12 13.10 -39.40 37.34
C ILE A 12 11.85 -39.70 36.50
N PHE A 13 10.79 -40.24 37.11
CA PHE A 13 9.57 -40.58 36.38
C PHE A 13 8.89 -39.35 35.77
N PHE A 14 8.84 -38.23 36.50
CA PHE A 14 8.33 -36.96 35.99
C PHE A 14 9.17 -36.40 34.84
N THR A 15 10.51 -36.45 34.93
CA THR A 15 11.38 -35.97 33.85
C THR A 15 11.21 -36.78 32.56
N VAL A 16 11.08 -38.11 32.67
CA VAL A 16 10.86 -38.99 31.50
C VAL A 16 9.50 -38.72 30.87
N LEU A 17 8.45 -38.50 31.67
CA LEU A 17 7.11 -38.20 31.16
C LEU A 17 7.07 -36.89 30.35
N VAL A 18 7.81 -35.85 30.80
CA VAL A 18 7.87 -34.54 30.12
C VAL A 18 8.57 -34.64 28.77
N VAL A 19 9.64 -35.45 28.66
CA VAL A 19 10.39 -35.60 27.40
C VAL A 19 9.59 -36.36 26.34
N VAL A 20 8.76 -37.33 26.72
CA VAL A 20 7.95 -38.13 25.77
C VAL A 20 6.80 -37.33 25.15
N VAL A 21 6.31 -36.29 25.84
CA VAL A 21 5.17 -35.47 25.37
C VAL A 21 5.63 -34.27 24.53
N ALA A 22 6.92 -33.93 24.51
CA ALA A 22 7.43 -32.81 23.74
C ALA A 22 7.30 -33.12 22.22
N PRO A 23 6.56 -32.30 21.44
CA PRO A 23 6.56 -32.43 20.00
C PRO A 23 7.97 -32.15 19.45
N PRO A 24 8.38 -32.80 18.34
CA PRO A 24 9.67 -32.53 17.73
C PRO A 24 9.78 -31.05 17.33
N PRO A 25 10.98 -30.44 17.43
CA PRO A 25 11.19 -29.07 16.98
C PRO A 25 10.80 -28.96 15.51
N SER A 26 9.76 -28.18 15.24
CA SER A 26 9.28 -27.93 13.89
C SER A 26 10.27 -26.98 13.23
N ILE A 27 11.09 -27.48 12.31
CA ILE A 27 11.88 -26.62 11.41
C ILE A 27 10.85 -26.00 10.46
N ALA A 28 10.55 -24.71 10.66
CA ALA A 28 9.79 -23.94 9.71
C ALA A 28 10.57 -23.91 8.40
N SER A 29 10.11 -24.64 7.39
CA SER A 29 10.66 -24.49 6.04
C SER A 29 10.20 -23.13 5.53
N GLU A 30 11.11 -22.17 5.47
CA GLU A 30 10.89 -20.93 4.76
C GLU A 30 10.70 -21.27 3.27
N SER A 31 9.44 -21.33 2.83
CA SER A 31 9.10 -21.44 1.43
C SER A 31 9.81 -20.32 0.67
N PRO A 32 10.45 -20.58 -0.49
CA PRO A 32 11.04 -19.54 -1.31
C PRO A 32 9.94 -18.50 -1.62
N LYS A 33 10.10 -17.26 -1.12
CA LYS A 33 9.19 -16.17 -1.44
C LYS A 33 9.10 -16.10 -2.97
N PRO A 34 7.89 -16.13 -3.55
CA PRO A 34 7.72 -15.95 -4.99
C PRO A 34 8.51 -14.71 -5.42
N ILE A 35 9.17 -14.78 -6.58
CA ILE A 35 9.88 -13.63 -7.16
C ILE A 35 8.80 -12.63 -7.58
N TYR A 36 8.35 -11.82 -6.62
CA TYR A 36 7.40 -10.76 -6.86
C TYR A 36 8.13 -9.65 -7.61
N GLN A 37 7.49 -9.10 -8.63
CA GLN A 37 8.04 -7.95 -9.35
C GLN A 37 8.00 -6.74 -8.41
N ILE A 38 9.12 -6.48 -7.75
CA ILE A 38 9.29 -5.42 -6.75
C ILE A 38 9.68 -4.06 -7.35
N ARG A 39 9.67 -3.94 -8.69
CA ARG A 39 10.08 -2.70 -9.37
C ARG A 39 9.18 -2.36 -10.54
N CYS A 40 8.86 -1.08 -10.66
CA CYS A 40 8.22 -0.49 -11.83
C CYS A 40 9.06 0.69 -12.33
N GLY A 41 9.72 0.50 -13.48
CA GLY A 41 10.71 1.44 -13.97
C GLY A 41 11.84 1.60 -12.97
N ASN A 42 12.02 2.83 -12.47
CA ASN A 42 13.07 3.16 -11.50
C ASN A 42 12.59 3.12 -10.04
N LEU A 43 11.31 2.81 -9.79
CA LEU A 43 10.73 2.79 -8.44
C LEU A 43 10.72 1.38 -7.87
N GLU A 44 11.22 1.25 -6.64
CA GLU A 44 11.07 0.06 -5.82
C GLU A 44 9.72 0.06 -5.09
N ILE A 45 9.04 -1.08 -5.09
CA ILE A 45 7.70 -1.28 -4.56
C ILE A 45 7.81 -2.20 -3.35
N PRO A 46 8.01 -1.65 -2.14
CA PRO A 46 8.11 -2.44 -0.92
C PRO A 46 6.73 -2.92 -0.45
N TYR A 47 6.70 -4.00 0.32
CA TYR A 47 5.52 -4.36 1.11
C TYR A 47 5.14 -3.18 2.05
N PRO A 48 3.86 -2.82 2.22
CA PRO A 48 2.62 -3.56 1.89
C PRO A 48 2.15 -3.47 0.44
N PHE A 49 2.86 -2.73 -0.42
CA PHE A 49 2.50 -2.57 -1.82
C PHE A 49 2.92 -3.77 -2.67
N GLY A 50 2.33 -3.92 -3.85
CA GLY A 50 2.75 -4.93 -4.81
C GLY A 50 2.23 -4.67 -6.22
N ILE A 51 2.85 -5.33 -7.20
CA ILE A 51 2.44 -5.31 -8.61
C ILE A 51 1.78 -6.64 -8.97
N GLY A 52 0.54 -6.62 -9.44
CA GLY A 52 -0.18 -7.81 -9.87
C GLY A 52 -0.97 -8.51 -8.75
N SER A 53 -1.67 -9.58 -9.11
CA SER A 53 -2.55 -10.31 -8.19
C SER A 53 -1.73 -11.02 -7.10
N ASN A 54 -2.18 -10.89 -5.84
CA ASN A 54 -1.56 -11.53 -4.67
C ASN A 54 -0.17 -11.05 -4.27
N CYS A 55 0.21 -9.85 -4.70
CA CYS A 55 1.50 -9.24 -4.35
C CYS A 55 1.39 -8.13 -3.30
N SER A 56 0.18 -7.62 -3.05
CA SER A 56 -0.10 -6.54 -2.10
C SER A 56 -0.79 -7.04 -0.82
N LEU A 57 -0.69 -6.25 0.25
CA LEU A 57 -1.34 -6.54 1.54
C LEU A 57 -2.84 -6.79 1.35
N ASN A 58 -3.30 -7.97 1.77
CA ASN A 58 -4.70 -8.39 1.78
C ASN A 58 -5.44 -8.25 0.45
N LEU A 59 -4.73 -8.17 -0.69
CA LEU A 59 -5.32 -7.90 -2.00
C LEU A 59 -6.09 -6.57 -2.07
N HIS A 60 -5.78 -5.64 -1.16
CA HIS A 60 -6.51 -4.39 -1.10
C HIS A 60 -6.16 -3.53 -2.33
N PRO A 61 -7.14 -2.97 -3.05
CA PRO A 61 -6.89 -2.17 -4.25
C PRO A 61 -5.95 -0.99 -4.01
N TYR A 62 -6.00 -0.39 -2.81
CA TYR A 62 -5.15 0.73 -2.43
C TYR A 62 -3.66 0.37 -2.33
N PHE A 63 -3.32 -0.88 -2.02
CA PHE A 63 -1.91 -1.32 -2.00
C PHE A 63 -1.44 -1.90 -3.35
N ASN A 64 -2.32 -1.95 -4.35
CA ASN A 64 -1.98 -2.49 -5.67
C ASN A 64 -1.41 -1.37 -6.56
N ILE A 65 -0.19 -1.57 -7.07
CA ILE A 65 0.47 -0.67 -8.01
C ILE A 65 0.30 -1.20 -9.42
N SER A 66 -0.37 -0.41 -10.25
CA SER A 66 -0.45 -0.67 -11.69
C SER A 66 0.83 -0.17 -12.37
N CYS A 67 1.61 -1.06 -12.95
CA CYS A 67 2.81 -0.69 -13.69
C CYS A 67 2.52 -0.58 -15.19
N ASN A 68 2.41 0.65 -15.69
CA ASN A 68 2.14 0.90 -17.10
C ASN A 68 3.45 0.78 -17.91
N THR A 69 3.55 -0.29 -18.69
CA THR A 69 4.70 -0.63 -19.55
C THR A 69 4.68 0.03 -20.91
N SER A 70 3.63 0.80 -21.26
CA SER A 70 3.59 1.60 -22.49
C SER A 70 4.54 2.82 -22.43
N PHE A 71 5.05 3.15 -21.25
CA PHE A 71 6.09 4.17 -21.05
C PHE A 71 7.48 3.55 -20.98
N ASN A 72 8.51 4.33 -21.32
CA ASN A 72 9.90 3.95 -21.15
C ASN A 72 10.65 5.03 -20.33
N PRO A 73 11.09 4.75 -19.08
CA PRO A 73 10.83 3.51 -18.34
C PRO A 73 9.34 3.36 -17.95
N PRO A 74 8.89 2.14 -17.57
CA PRO A 74 7.53 1.90 -17.08
C PRO A 74 7.15 2.81 -15.91
N LYS A 75 5.87 3.17 -15.81
CA LYS A 75 5.37 4.11 -14.80
C LYS A 75 4.41 3.47 -13.81
N PRO A 76 4.63 3.63 -12.49
CA PRO A 76 3.73 3.11 -11.47
C PRO A 76 2.56 4.07 -11.20
N TYR A 77 1.37 3.51 -11.02
CA TYR A 77 0.15 4.25 -10.70
C TYR A 77 -0.61 3.58 -9.56
N LEU A 78 -1.11 4.41 -8.64
CA LEU A 78 -2.19 4.05 -7.72
C LEU A 78 -3.53 4.29 -8.42
N LEU A 79 -4.42 3.30 -8.34
CA LEU A 79 -5.77 3.37 -8.89
C LEU A 79 -6.76 3.72 -7.77
N ASP A 80 -7.63 4.69 -8.03
CA ASP A 80 -8.90 4.78 -7.32
C ASP A 80 -9.96 4.01 -8.13
N ASN A 81 -10.22 2.77 -7.70
CA ASN A 81 -11.42 1.96 -7.96
C ASN A 81 -12.10 2.02 -9.35
N GLY A 82 -11.38 2.16 -10.47
CA GLY A 82 -11.98 2.05 -11.79
C GLY A 82 -11.01 2.10 -12.99
N PRO A 83 -11.46 1.67 -14.18
CA PRO A 83 -10.67 1.73 -15.42
C PRO A 83 -10.53 3.15 -15.99
N SER A 84 -11.03 4.18 -15.29
CA SER A 84 -11.00 5.55 -15.78
C SER A 84 -9.64 6.17 -15.49
N GLU A 85 -8.91 6.52 -16.55
CA GLU A 85 -7.63 7.24 -16.46
C GLU A 85 -7.72 8.58 -15.70
N ILE A 86 -8.94 9.07 -15.45
CA ILE A 86 -9.21 10.29 -14.70
C ILE A 86 -8.66 10.20 -13.27
N TYR A 87 -8.66 9.03 -12.63
CA TYR A 87 -8.23 8.89 -11.22
C TYR A 87 -6.94 8.07 -11.06
N ASN A 88 -6.02 8.21 -12.02
CA ASN A 88 -4.70 7.59 -11.95
C ASN A 88 -3.67 8.56 -11.36
N TYR A 89 -3.10 8.19 -10.22
CA TYR A 89 -2.07 8.99 -9.55
C TYR A 89 -0.71 8.33 -9.76
N GLU A 90 0.19 8.99 -10.48
CA GLU A 90 1.55 8.49 -10.73
C GLU A 90 2.32 8.46 -9.40
N VAL A 91 2.81 7.29 -9.00
CA VAL A 91 3.64 7.15 -7.79
C VAL A 91 5.06 7.56 -8.11
N VAL A 92 5.60 8.52 -7.35
CA VAL A 92 6.96 9.03 -7.58
C VAL A 92 7.96 8.50 -6.56
N ASN A 93 7.49 8.17 -5.36
CA ASN A 93 8.33 7.65 -4.29
C ASN A 93 7.48 6.90 -3.26
N ILE A 94 8.09 5.93 -2.59
CA ILE A 94 7.52 5.20 -1.46
C ILE A 94 8.58 5.20 -0.36
N SER A 95 8.21 5.69 0.81
CA SER A 95 9.00 5.62 2.04
C SER A 95 8.35 4.66 3.02
N GLU A 96 8.94 4.48 4.21
CA GLU A 96 8.40 3.61 5.24
C GLU A 96 6.98 4.00 5.69
N THR A 97 6.64 5.30 5.68
CA THR A 97 5.38 5.81 6.23
C THR A 97 4.54 6.60 5.23
N GLN A 98 5.09 6.94 4.07
CA GLN A 98 4.44 7.83 3.10
C GLN A 98 4.58 7.32 1.68
N ILE A 99 3.51 7.47 0.91
CA ILE A 99 3.52 7.34 -0.55
C ILE A 99 3.37 8.71 -1.18
N TYR A 100 4.18 8.99 -2.19
CA TYR A 100 4.22 10.25 -2.89
C TYR A 100 3.59 10.08 -4.27
N VAL A 101 2.58 10.88 -4.57
CA VAL A 101 1.85 10.80 -5.84
C VAL A 101 1.76 12.14 -6.53
N LYS A 102 1.67 12.13 -7.86
CA LYS A 102 1.30 13.31 -8.64
C LYS A 102 -0.21 13.43 -8.77
N ASN A 103 -0.68 14.67 -8.93
CA ASN A 103 -2.04 14.93 -9.42
C ASN A 103 -2.29 14.21 -10.75
N SER A 104 -3.51 13.73 -10.95
CA SER A 104 -3.91 13.10 -12.21
C SER A 104 -3.74 14.08 -13.38
N LYS A 105 -2.94 13.66 -14.36
CA LYS A 105 -2.69 14.43 -15.59
C LYS A 105 -4.00 14.68 -16.36
N ALA A 106 -4.90 13.70 -16.37
CA ALA A 106 -6.19 13.80 -17.04
C ALA A 106 -7.06 14.88 -16.40
N GLN A 107 -7.13 14.93 -15.06
CA GLN A 107 -7.87 15.96 -14.33
C GLN A 107 -7.29 17.36 -14.55
N LEU A 108 -5.97 17.50 -14.46
CA LEU A 108 -5.30 18.78 -14.72
C LEU A 108 -5.57 19.27 -16.15
N THR A 109 -5.52 18.37 -17.13
CA THR A 109 -5.82 18.70 -18.53
C THR A 109 -7.27 19.15 -18.69
N MET A 110 -8.21 18.44 -18.05
CA MET A 110 -9.63 18.79 -18.08
C MET A 110 -9.88 20.17 -17.45
N ALA A 111 -9.27 20.44 -16.29
CA ALA A 111 -9.36 21.74 -15.62
C ALA A 111 -8.83 22.89 -16.48
N CYS A 112 -7.76 22.67 -17.25
CA CYS A 112 -7.20 23.70 -18.14
C CYS A 112 -7.96 23.83 -19.49
N TYR A 113 -8.54 22.74 -20.01
CA TYR A 113 -9.13 22.71 -21.35
C TYR A 113 -10.59 23.18 -21.36
N VAL A 114 -11.33 23.08 -20.25
CA VAL A 114 -12.70 23.62 -20.13
C VAL A 114 -12.64 25.16 -20.10
N LYS A 115 -12.28 25.74 -21.25
CA LYS A 115 -12.40 27.17 -21.54
C LYS A 115 -13.88 27.50 -21.78
N ARG A 116 -14.25 28.69 -21.31
CA ARG A 116 -15.54 29.39 -21.39
C ARG A 116 -16.12 29.43 -22.81
N TYR A 117 -16.69 28.34 -23.31
CA TYR A 117 -17.43 28.34 -24.59
C TYR A 117 -18.83 28.97 -24.44
N ASP A 118 -19.34 29.03 -23.21
CA ASP A 118 -20.55 29.75 -22.87
C ASP A 118 -20.29 30.54 -21.56
N ASN A 119 -20.99 31.64 -21.33
CA ASN A 119 -20.85 32.48 -20.12
C ASN A 119 -21.15 31.73 -18.79
N LYS A 120 -21.45 30.43 -18.84
CA LYS A 120 -21.51 29.52 -17.71
C LYS A 120 -20.12 28.92 -17.46
N THR A 121 -19.56 29.28 -16.31
CA THR A 121 -18.38 28.63 -15.75
C THR A 121 -18.68 27.15 -15.50
N ARG A 122 -18.32 26.25 -16.43
CA ARG A 122 -18.33 24.81 -16.15
C ARG A 122 -17.18 24.51 -15.19
N ARG A 123 -17.52 24.15 -13.95
CA ARG A 123 -16.54 23.70 -12.95
C ARG A 123 -15.94 22.37 -13.41
N SER A 124 -14.61 22.29 -13.44
CA SER A 124 -13.88 21.05 -13.66
C SER A 124 -12.99 20.85 -12.44
N PRO A 125 -13.48 20.15 -11.40
CA PRO A 125 -12.74 19.99 -10.17
C PRO A 125 -11.54 19.06 -10.38
N VAL A 126 -10.43 19.39 -9.73
CA VAL A 126 -9.32 18.45 -9.51
C VAL A 126 -9.57 17.83 -8.13
N VAL A 127 -9.83 16.54 -8.12
CA VAL A 127 -10.22 15.76 -6.95
C VAL A 127 -9.14 14.70 -6.70
N MET A 128 -8.78 14.58 -5.42
CA MET A 128 -7.98 13.49 -4.89
C MET A 128 -8.77 12.89 -3.73
N GLU A 129 -9.41 11.76 -3.96
CA GLU A 129 -10.30 11.10 -3.01
C GLU A 129 -9.64 9.82 -2.50
N PHE A 130 -9.48 9.74 -1.18
CA PHE A 130 -8.90 8.58 -0.49
C PHE A 130 -9.73 8.16 0.73
N SER A 131 -10.98 8.66 0.83
CA SER A 131 -11.88 8.55 1.98
C SER A 131 -12.17 7.10 2.42
N TYR A 132 -12.07 6.14 1.51
CA TYR A 132 -12.27 4.71 1.79
C TYR A 132 -10.97 3.90 1.82
N SER A 133 -9.83 4.60 1.81
CA SER A 133 -8.50 4.00 1.78
C SER A 133 -7.82 4.10 3.16
N PRO A 134 -6.76 3.31 3.40
CA PRO A 134 -5.94 3.46 4.61
C PRO A 134 -5.01 4.69 4.55
N TYR A 135 -5.12 5.54 3.52
CA TYR A 135 -4.28 6.72 3.36
C TYR A 135 -4.87 7.95 4.01
N THR A 136 -3.98 8.78 4.52
CA THR A 136 -4.25 10.12 5.04
C THR A 136 -3.37 11.11 4.30
N LEU A 137 -3.79 12.38 4.25
CA LEU A 137 -2.94 13.42 3.67
C LEU A 137 -1.81 13.74 4.65
N SER A 138 -0.59 13.85 4.12
CA SER A 138 0.57 14.19 4.91
C SER A 138 0.63 15.70 5.20
N ASP A 139 1.06 16.06 6.39
CA ASP A 139 1.30 17.45 6.82
C ASP A 139 2.49 18.11 6.09
N ALA A 140 3.31 17.31 5.41
CA ALA A 140 4.51 17.75 4.70
C ALA A 140 4.21 18.48 3.37
N ASN A 141 3.00 18.31 2.82
CA ASN A 141 2.62 18.88 1.52
C ASN A 141 1.75 20.12 1.70
N LYS A 142 1.89 21.08 0.77
CA LYS A 142 1.07 22.29 0.72
C LYS A 142 0.12 22.24 -0.47
N VAL A 143 -1.19 22.33 -0.22
CA VAL A 143 -2.17 22.49 -1.30
C VAL A 143 -2.20 23.95 -1.75
N THR A 144 -2.07 24.18 -3.05
CA THR A 144 -2.01 25.52 -3.65
C THR A 144 -3.00 25.61 -4.79
N SER A 145 -3.78 26.69 -4.84
CA SER A 145 -4.63 27.07 -5.98
C SER A 145 -4.23 28.46 -6.45
N ILE A 146 -4.30 28.68 -7.77
CA ILE A 146 -3.89 29.91 -8.42
C ILE A 146 -4.95 30.28 -9.45
N GLY A 147 -5.80 31.26 -9.12
CA GLY A 147 -6.84 31.74 -10.02
C GLY A 147 -7.82 32.71 -9.36
N CYS A 148 -8.66 33.34 -10.18
CA CYS A 148 -9.80 34.13 -9.70
C CYS A 148 -11.05 33.24 -9.65
N VAL A 149 -11.68 33.16 -8.48
CA VAL A 149 -12.86 32.31 -8.20
C VAL A 149 -12.54 30.81 -8.13
N ASP A 150 -11.35 30.48 -7.62
CA ASP A 150 -10.99 29.10 -7.28
C ASP A 150 -11.33 28.78 -5.81
N MET A 151 -11.63 27.52 -5.54
CA MET A 151 -11.84 27.00 -4.19
C MET A 151 -10.99 25.74 -4.01
N VAL A 152 -10.29 25.66 -2.88
CA VAL A 152 -9.59 24.46 -2.43
C VAL A 152 -10.24 24.03 -1.13
N MET A 153 -10.56 22.74 -1.05
CA MET A 153 -11.05 22.11 0.16
C MET A 153 -10.15 20.91 0.44
N VAL A 154 -9.72 20.80 1.70
CA VAL A 154 -9.02 19.63 2.22
C VAL A 154 -9.87 19.14 3.38
N GLN A 155 -10.36 17.91 3.28
CA GLN A 155 -11.19 17.26 4.28
C GLN A 155 -10.51 15.95 4.66
N GLN A 156 -10.41 15.70 5.96
CA GLN A 156 -9.90 14.45 6.51
C GLN A 156 -10.68 14.17 7.79
N ASP A 157 -11.09 12.91 7.96
CA ASP A 157 -11.87 12.45 9.12
C ASP A 157 -10.97 12.08 10.30
#